data_AF-A0AAV1QJL8-F1
#
_entry.id   AF-A0AAV1QJL8-F1
#
_cell.length_a   1.000
_cell.length_b   1.000
_cell.length_c   1.000
_cell.angle_alpha   90.00
_cell.angle_beta   90.00
_cell.angle_gamma   90.00
#
_symmetry.space_group_name_H-M   'P 1'
#
loop_
_entity.id
_entity.type
_entity.pdbx_description
1 polymer ?
#
loop_
_entity_poly.entity_id
_entity_poly.type
_entity_poly.pdbx_seq_one_letter_code
_entity_poly.pdbx_strand_id
1 'polypeptide(L)'
;MSSTLKVHSELKAQVETFRAQITSEAEHLVASVFPQKLLELDNFVKEPILNVADLREIHSEVMIKVPEPIVFNNSHDGVDTNTKKRKLEDGVPDGNCQGGTNTQVKPEGMLTCNTKLADLIERVKPEIRSLIEKCNTVKMWVQLLIPRIEDGNNFGVSIQAVSDQFKSQVSSSLTDSSLIGSSHQH
;
A
#
# COMPACT_ATOMS: atom_id res chain seq x y z
N MET A 1 6.18 41.79 25.81
CA MET A 1 7.47 41.39 26.42
C MET A 1 7.78 39.98 25.94
N SER A 2 8.82 39.79 25.11
CA SER A 2 9.19 38.47 24.62
C SER A 2 10.01 37.78 25.72
N SER A 3 9.37 36.87 26.46
CA SER A 3 10.06 36.02 27.43
C SER A 3 11.03 35.12 26.67
N THR A 4 12.31 35.50 26.66
CA THR A 4 13.36 34.69 26.02
C THR A 4 13.57 33.44 26.85
N LEU A 5 13.06 32.30 26.37
CA LEU A 5 13.33 30.99 26.96
C LEU A 5 14.83 30.73 26.92
N LYS A 6 15.46 30.56 28.08
CA LYS A 6 16.88 30.20 28.19
C LYS A 6 17.03 28.70 27.96
N VAL A 7 17.67 28.34 26.87
CA VAL A 7 18.04 26.95 26.56
C VAL A 7 19.41 26.66 27.17
N HIS A 8 19.60 25.49 27.78
CA HIS A 8 20.90 25.06 28.32
C HIS A 8 21.96 24.95 27.21
N SER A 9 23.21 25.30 27.51
CA SER A 9 24.32 25.32 26.55
C SER A 9 24.59 23.95 25.92
N GLU A 10 24.48 22.87 26.71
CA GLU A 10 24.67 21.50 26.24
C GLU A 10 23.61 21.09 25.21
N LEU A 11 22.33 21.39 25.47
CA LEU A 11 21.23 21.14 24.52
C LEU A 11 21.43 21.91 23.22
N LYS A 12 21.92 23.15 23.30
CA LYS A 12 22.25 23.95 22.11
C LYS A 12 23.36 23.28 21.29
N ALA A 13 24.41 22.77 21.92
CA ALA A 13 25.50 22.07 21.23
C ALA A 13 25.01 20.78 20.54
N GLN A 14 24.12 20.02 21.19
CA GLN A 14 23.50 18.82 20.60
C GLN A 14 22.66 19.15 19.37
N VAL A 15 21.87 20.23 19.41
CA VAL A 15 21.07 20.70 18.27
C VAL A 15 21.95 21.13 17.09
N GLU A 16 23.04 21.86 17.35
CA GLU A 16 23.98 22.25 16.28
C GLU A 16 24.68 21.03 15.67
N THR A 17 25.02 20.04 16.48
CA THR A 17 25.60 18.77 16.00
C THR A 17 24.62 18.04 15.09
N PHE A 18 23.35 17.94 15.51
CA PHE A 18 22.29 17.36 14.69
C PHE A 18 22.09 18.12 13.37
N ARG A 19 22.09 19.46 13.42
CA ARG A 19 21.99 20.31 12.21
C ARG A 19 23.14 20.06 11.24
N ALA A 20 24.36 19.94 11.74
CA ALA A 20 25.54 19.63 10.93
C ALA A 20 25.44 18.24 10.30
N GLN A 21 24.98 17.24 11.06
CA GLN A 21 24.76 15.88 10.56
C GLN A 21 23.74 15.85 9.43
N ILE A 22 22.55 16.44 9.62
CA ILE A 22 21.50 16.48 8.60
C ILE A 22 21.98 17.22 7.34
N THR A 23 22.75 18.29 7.52
CA THR A 23 23.33 19.04 6.39
C THR A 23 24.28 18.17 5.58
N SER A 24 25.25 17.52 6.24
CA SER A 24 26.22 16.66 5.57
C SER A 24 25.55 15.48 4.87
N GLU A 25 24.54 14.86 5.50
CA GLU A 25 23.80 13.74 4.93
C GLU A 25 23.00 14.18 3.70
N ALA A 26 22.27 15.30 3.78
CA ALA A 26 21.47 15.82 2.68
C ALA A 26 22.33 16.25 1.48
N GLU A 27 23.48 16.89 1.72
CA GLU A 27 24.42 17.24 0.66
C GLU A 27 24.94 15.99 -0.07
N HIS A 28 25.32 14.95 0.68
CA HIS A 28 25.73 13.67 0.09
C HIS A 28 24.59 13.00 -0.69
N LEU A 29 23.35 13.07 -0.19
CA LEU A 29 22.18 12.54 -0.89
C LEU A 29 21.98 13.20 -2.25
N VAL A 30 22.02 14.53 -2.29
CA VAL A 30 21.81 15.31 -3.52
C VAL A 30 22.97 15.18 -4.50
N ALA A 31 24.21 15.22 -4.00
CA ALA A 31 25.40 15.21 -4.85
C ALA A 31 25.74 13.82 -5.42
N SER A 32 25.47 12.75 -4.66
CA SER A 32 25.93 11.41 -5.01
C SER A 32 24.79 10.41 -5.12
N VAL A 33 23.97 10.29 -4.08
CA VAL A 33 23.01 9.16 -3.96
C VAL A 33 21.86 9.28 -4.95
N PHE A 34 21.28 10.47 -5.13
CA PHE A 34 20.16 10.66 -6.06
C PHE A 34 20.57 10.47 -7.53
N PRO A 35 21.68 11.07 -8.02
CA PRO A 35 22.17 10.78 -9.37
C PRO A 35 22.45 9.29 -9.60
N GLN A 36 23.08 8.62 -8.62
CA GLN A 36 23.33 7.18 -8.73
C GLN A 36 22.03 6.37 -8.76
N LYS A 37 21.09 6.65 -7.86
CA LYS A 37 19.81 5.95 -7.79
C LYS A 37 18.96 6.17 -9.04
N LEU A 38 19.04 7.35 -9.66
CA LEU A 38 18.35 7.61 -10.92
C LEU A 38 18.81 6.64 -12.02
N LEU A 39 20.13 6.44 -12.15
CA LEU A 39 20.69 5.51 -13.14
C LEU A 39 20.38 4.04 -12.82
N GLU A 40 20.43 3.67 -11.54
CA GLU A 40 20.05 2.33 -11.09
C GLU A 40 18.58 2.02 -11.44
N LEU A 41 17.67 2.95 -11.14
CA LEU A 41 16.24 2.79 -11.41
C LEU A 41 15.92 2.83 -12.92
N ASP A 42 16.62 3.66 -13.70
CA ASP A 42 16.48 3.68 -15.17
C ASP A 42 16.86 2.31 -15.78
N ASN A 43 17.91 1.68 -15.29
CA ASN A 43 18.28 0.32 -15.69
C ASN A 43 17.25 -0.71 -15.23
N PHE A 44 16.78 -0.61 -13.98
CA PHE A 44 15.79 -1.52 -13.42
C PHE A 44 14.48 -1.50 -14.23
N VAL A 45 13.98 -0.32 -14.61
CA VAL A 45 12.75 -0.18 -15.41
C VAL A 45 12.88 -0.81 -16.80
N LYS A 46 14.09 -0.96 -17.34
CA LYS A 46 14.35 -1.63 -18.63
C LYS A 46 14.44 -3.14 -18.53
N GLU A 47 14.40 -3.72 -17.32
CA GLU A 47 14.48 -5.17 -17.17
C GLU A 47 13.24 -5.87 -17.76
N PRO A 48 13.39 -7.06 -18.37
CA PRO A 48 12.26 -7.79 -18.97
C PRO A 48 11.13 -8.10 -17.98
N ILE A 49 11.44 -8.25 -16.69
CA ILE A 49 10.45 -8.53 -15.64
C ILE A 49 9.43 -7.39 -15.47
N LEU A 50 9.81 -6.15 -15.83
CA LEU A 50 8.94 -4.97 -15.84
C LEU A 50 8.36 -4.69 -17.24
N ASN A 51 8.93 -5.27 -18.29
CA ASN A 51 8.55 -5.04 -19.70
C ASN A 51 7.91 -6.30 -20.31
N VAL A 52 6.82 -6.77 -19.70
CA VAL A 52 6.07 -7.94 -20.17
C VAL A 52 5.23 -7.56 -21.38
N ALA A 53 5.52 -8.16 -22.54
CA ALA A 53 4.79 -7.89 -23.78
C ALA A 53 3.40 -8.56 -23.80
N ASP A 54 3.26 -9.73 -23.16
CA ASP A 54 2.02 -10.48 -23.06
C ASP A 54 1.68 -10.80 -21.60
N LEU A 55 0.58 -10.25 -21.12
CA LEU A 55 0.13 -10.43 -19.73
C LEU A 55 -0.19 -11.89 -19.37
N ARG A 56 -0.36 -12.77 -20.35
CA ARG A 56 -0.50 -14.21 -20.11
C ARG A 56 0.76 -14.81 -19.49
N GLU A 57 1.93 -14.21 -19.70
CA GLU A 57 3.20 -14.67 -19.13
C GLU A 57 3.26 -14.51 -17.62
N ILE A 58 2.55 -13.54 -17.05
CA ILE A 58 2.46 -13.33 -15.60
C ILE A 58 1.22 -13.99 -14.99
N HIS A 59 0.43 -14.73 -15.77
CA HIS A 59 -0.72 -15.45 -15.24
C HIS A 59 -0.28 -16.56 -14.27
N SER A 60 -0.91 -16.63 -13.10
CA SER A 60 -0.77 -17.74 -12.17
C SER A 60 -2.09 -18.49 -12.12
N GLU A 61 -2.08 -19.78 -12.44
CA GLU A 61 -3.30 -20.59 -12.48
C GLU A 61 -3.90 -20.73 -11.09
N VAL A 62 -5.20 -20.46 -11.01
CA VAL A 62 -5.99 -20.63 -9.79
C VAL A 62 -6.86 -21.88 -9.97
N MET A 63 -6.52 -22.97 -9.29
CA MET A 63 -7.35 -24.18 -9.28
C MET A 63 -8.57 -23.98 -8.37
N ILE A 64 -9.63 -23.37 -8.91
CA ILE A 64 -10.97 -23.40 -8.30
C ILE A 64 -11.81 -24.37 -9.13
N LYS A 65 -12.28 -25.45 -8.51
CA LYS A 65 -13.26 -26.35 -9.15
C LYS A 65 -14.55 -25.56 -9.35
N VAL A 66 -14.94 -25.37 -10.61
CA VAL A 66 -16.23 -24.78 -10.95
C VAL A 66 -17.31 -25.81 -10.60
N PRO A 67 -18.26 -25.51 -9.69
CA PRO A 67 -19.34 -26.43 -9.38
C PRO A 67 -20.22 -26.67 -10.60
N GLU A 68 -20.77 -27.88 -10.70
CA GLU A 68 -21.69 -28.22 -11.77
C GLU A 68 -22.93 -27.30 -11.74
N PRO A 69 -23.46 -26.89 -12.92
CA PRO A 69 -24.67 -26.09 -12.99
C PRO A 69 -25.82 -26.80 -12.28
N ILE A 70 -26.49 -26.12 -11.35
CA ILE A 70 -27.71 -26.65 -10.73
C ILE A 70 -28.78 -26.72 -11.83
N VAL A 71 -29.06 -27.93 -12.31
CA VAL A 71 -30.18 -28.17 -13.23
C VAL A 71 -31.46 -28.11 -12.41
N PHE A 72 -32.13 -26.95 -12.41
CA PHE A 72 -33.50 -26.86 -11.93
C PHE A 72 -34.40 -27.51 -12.96
N ASN A 73 -34.79 -28.76 -12.72
CA ASN A 73 -35.88 -29.38 -13.45
C ASN A 73 -37.18 -28.70 -13.02
N ASN A 74 -37.54 -27.60 -13.68
CA ASN A 74 -38.87 -27.01 -13.58
C ASN A 74 -39.85 -27.94 -14.31
N SER A 75 -40.18 -29.08 -13.69
CA SER A 75 -41.40 -29.80 -14.00
C SER A 75 -42.58 -28.96 -13.52
N HIS A 76 -42.93 -27.95 -14.32
CA HIS A 76 -44.22 -27.28 -14.22
C HIS A 76 -45.24 -28.14 -14.97
N ASP A 77 -45.77 -29.14 -14.28
CA ASP A 77 -46.99 -29.86 -14.63
C ASP A 77 -47.64 -30.14 -13.26
N GLY A 78 -48.63 -29.41 -12.78
CA GLY A 78 -49.86 -29.06 -13.47
C GLY A 78 -50.95 -30.07 -13.13
N VAL A 79 -51.29 -30.30 -11.85
CA VAL A 79 -52.65 -30.65 -11.41
C VAL A 79 -52.80 -30.68 -9.89
N ASP A 80 -53.87 -30.03 -9.45
CA ASP A 80 -54.40 -29.92 -8.09
C ASP A 80 -54.74 -31.28 -7.44
N THR A 81 -54.67 -31.38 -6.10
CA THR A 81 -55.78 -31.93 -5.31
C THR A 81 -55.73 -31.53 -3.83
N ASN A 82 -56.76 -30.75 -3.49
CA ASN A 82 -57.33 -30.40 -2.20
C ASN A 82 -57.51 -31.58 -1.20
N THR A 83 -57.29 -31.36 0.11
CA THR A 83 -58.28 -31.50 1.23
C THR A 83 -57.69 -31.83 2.63
N LYS A 84 -58.05 -30.98 3.62
CA LYS A 84 -58.25 -31.17 5.08
C LYS A 84 -57.88 -32.52 5.76
N LYS A 85 -57.10 -32.48 6.86
CA LYS A 85 -57.51 -32.77 8.28
C LYS A 85 -56.30 -32.92 9.23
N ARG A 86 -56.55 -32.62 10.51
CA ARG A 86 -55.66 -32.54 11.68
C ARG A 86 -55.71 -33.85 12.50
N LYS A 87 -54.58 -34.51 12.83
CA LYS A 87 -54.33 -35.18 14.14
C LYS A 87 -52.94 -35.85 14.25
N LEU A 88 -52.44 -35.83 15.48
CA LEU A 88 -51.25 -36.43 16.11
C LEU A 88 -51.35 -37.96 16.26
N GLU A 89 -50.29 -38.72 15.96
CA GLU A 89 -49.58 -39.70 16.83
C GLU A 89 -48.61 -40.60 16.03
N ASP A 90 -47.42 -40.75 16.63
CA ASP A 90 -46.40 -41.81 16.65
C ASP A 90 -46.12 -42.75 15.45
N GLY A 91 -44.83 -42.91 15.14
CA GLY A 91 -44.30 -43.89 14.19
C GLY A 91 -43.08 -43.43 13.39
N VAL A 92 -41.87 -43.63 13.93
CA VAL A 92 -40.59 -43.66 13.18
C VAL A 92 -40.56 -45.00 12.43
N PRO A 93 -40.14 -45.13 11.14
CA PRO A 93 -38.80 -44.73 10.73
C PRO A 93 -38.61 -44.24 9.28
N ASP A 94 -37.41 -43.69 9.10
CA ASP A 94 -36.63 -43.72 7.87
C ASP A 94 -36.82 -42.61 6.84
N GLY A 95 -35.69 -42.24 6.24
CA GLY A 95 -35.65 -41.67 4.91
C GLY A 95 -35.78 -40.15 4.80
N ASN A 96 -34.62 -39.50 4.87
CA ASN A 96 -34.27 -38.48 3.87
C ASN A 96 -34.92 -37.08 4.00
N CYS A 97 -34.58 -36.38 5.07
CA CYS A 97 -34.64 -34.91 5.11
C CYS A 97 -33.23 -34.31 4.94
N GLN A 98 -32.64 -34.47 3.74
CA GLN A 98 -31.52 -33.60 3.32
C GLN A 98 -32.07 -32.43 2.50
N GLY A 99 -32.93 -31.63 3.14
CA GLY A 99 -33.27 -30.29 2.67
C GLY A 99 -32.16 -29.34 3.12
N GLY A 100 -31.11 -29.22 2.32
CA GLY A 100 -29.97 -28.36 2.64
C GLY A 100 -28.77 -28.66 1.75
N THR A 101 -28.87 -28.36 0.46
CA THR A 101 -27.69 -28.30 -0.41
C THR A 101 -26.89 -27.07 -0.02
N ASN A 102 -26.10 -27.20 1.06
CA ASN A 102 -24.97 -26.32 1.32
C ASN A 102 -23.93 -26.60 0.22
N THR A 103 -24.11 -26.00 -0.97
CA THR A 103 -23.06 -25.92 -1.99
C THR A 103 -21.99 -24.93 -1.53
N GLN A 104 -21.29 -25.32 -0.46
CA GLN A 104 -20.09 -24.65 -0.03
C GLN A 104 -18.95 -25.25 -0.85
N VAL A 105 -18.67 -24.63 -2.01
CA VAL A 105 -17.49 -24.96 -2.81
C VAL A 105 -16.27 -24.53 -2.00
N LYS A 106 -15.71 -25.46 -1.25
CA LYS A 106 -14.41 -25.26 -0.63
C LYS A 106 -13.36 -25.47 -1.72
N PRO A 107 -12.54 -24.46 -2.08
CA PRO A 107 -11.43 -24.69 -2.99
C PRO A 107 -10.53 -25.80 -2.41
N GLU A 108 -10.31 -26.85 -3.21
CA GLU A 108 -9.37 -27.91 -2.85
C GLU A 108 -7.95 -27.38 -3.08
N GLY A 109 -7.27 -27.07 -1.99
CA GLY A 109 -5.88 -26.62 -2.00
C GLY A 109 -5.71 -25.19 -1.48
N MET A 110 -4.51 -24.91 -0.97
CA MET A 110 -4.12 -23.55 -0.62
C MET A 110 -3.90 -22.78 -1.92
N LEU A 111 -4.63 -21.68 -2.13
CA LEU A 111 -4.29 -20.74 -3.19
C LEU A 111 -2.87 -20.21 -2.92
N THR A 112 -2.02 -20.28 -3.94
CA THR A 112 -0.68 -19.70 -3.89
C THR A 112 -0.71 -18.29 -4.49
N CYS A 113 0.16 -17.41 -3.99
CA CYS A 113 0.33 -16.08 -4.57
C CYS A 113 1.06 -16.16 -5.91
N ASN A 114 0.87 -15.14 -6.74
CA ASN A 114 1.63 -15.00 -7.98
C ASN A 114 3.09 -14.70 -7.66
N THR A 115 3.96 -15.70 -7.81
CA THR A 115 5.37 -15.62 -7.43
C THR A 115 6.13 -14.56 -8.23
N LYS A 116 5.82 -14.40 -9.53
CA LYS A 116 6.45 -13.38 -10.38
C LYS A 116 6.14 -11.96 -9.90
N LEU A 117 4.89 -11.72 -9.49
CA LEU A 117 4.50 -10.43 -8.91
C LEU A 117 5.06 -10.26 -7.50
N ALA A 118 5.10 -11.32 -6.69
CA ALA A 118 5.69 -11.28 -5.36
C ALA A 118 7.18 -10.90 -5.43
N ASP A 119 7.95 -11.55 -6.28
CA ASP A 119 9.38 -11.25 -6.51
C ASP A 119 9.57 -9.79 -6.97
N LEU A 120 8.70 -9.30 -7.85
CA LEU A 120 8.76 -7.91 -8.30
C LEU A 120 8.46 -6.93 -7.16
N ILE A 121 7.43 -7.20 -6.36
CA ILE A 121 7.06 -6.38 -5.20
C ILE A 121 8.22 -6.34 -4.19
N GLU A 122 8.88 -7.46 -3.94
CA GLU A 122 10.03 -7.52 -3.04
C GLU A 122 11.21 -6.67 -3.51
N ARG A 123 11.34 -6.42 -4.82
CA ARG A 123 12.35 -5.52 -5.39
C ARG A 123 11.92 -4.05 -5.35
N VAL A 124 10.66 -3.74 -5.64
CA VAL A 124 10.16 -2.34 -5.69
C VAL A 124 9.99 -1.74 -4.28
N LYS A 125 9.50 -2.53 -3.33
CA LYS A 125 9.21 -2.08 -1.96
C LYS A 125 10.40 -1.43 -1.23
N PRO A 126 11.62 -2.01 -1.23
CA PRO A 126 12.76 -1.37 -0.58
C PRO A 126 13.18 -0.06 -1.24
N GLU A 127 13.05 0.07 -2.56
CA GLU A 127 13.35 1.32 -3.26
C GLU A 127 12.39 2.45 -2.86
N ILE A 128 11.09 2.14 -2.75
CA ILE A 128 10.09 3.09 -2.24
C ILE A 128 10.43 3.51 -0.81
N ARG A 129 10.71 2.55 0.08
CA ARG A 129 11.05 2.85 1.48
C ARG A 129 12.29 3.72 1.57
N SER A 130 13.33 3.40 0.81
CA SER A 130 14.57 4.16 0.78
C SER A 130 14.37 5.58 0.27
N LEU A 131 13.54 5.75 -0.77
CA LEU A 131 13.15 7.07 -1.28
C LEU A 131 12.46 7.90 -0.20
N ILE A 132 11.53 7.29 0.55
CA ILE A 132 10.80 7.98 1.62
C ILE A 132 11.75 8.52 2.68
N GLU A 133 12.66 7.68 3.16
CA GLU A 133 13.62 8.03 4.21
C GLU A 133 14.55 9.16 3.74
N LYS A 134 15.14 9.04 2.55
CA LYS A 134 16.08 10.03 2.01
C LYS A 134 15.41 11.37 1.69
N CYS A 135 14.21 11.35 1.12
CA CYS A 135 13.43 12.58 0.87
C CYS A 135 13.07 13.30 2.17
N ASN A 136 12.80 12.57 3.25
CA ASN A 136 12.56 13.18 4.56
C ASN A 136 13.81 13.85 5.15
N THR A 137 15.00 13.26 4.98
CA THR A 137 16.27 13.91 5.36
C THR A 137 16.45 15.23 4.61
N VAL A 138 16.28 15.25 3.28
CA VAL A 138 16.38 16.47 2.47
C VAL A 138 15.32 17.50 2.86
N LYS A 139 14.08 17.06 3.09
CA LYS A 139 12.99 17.92 3.58
C LYS A 139 13.36 18.60 4.90
N MET A 140 13.95 17.86 5.85
CA MET A 140 14.39 18.40 7.13
C MET A 140 15.56 19.37 6.95
N TRP A 141 16.53 19.06 6.08
CA TRP A 141 17.63 19.96 5.75
C TRP A 141 17.14 21.30 5.20
N VAL A 142 16.23 21.28 4.21
CA VAL A 142 15.64 22.51 3.66
C VAL A 142 14.91 23.30 4.75
N GLN A 143 14.18 22.64 5.65
CA GLN A 143 13.50 23.31 6.77
C GLN A 143 14.47 24.05 7.70
N LEU A 144 15.65 23.47 7.96
CA LEU A 144 16.69 24.07 8.80
C LEU A 144 17.43 25.25 8.13
N LEU A 145 17.26 25.42 6.82
CA LEU A 145 17.85 26.52 6.04
C LEU A 145 16.92 27.73 5.89
N ILE A 146 15.60 27.56 6.12
CA ILE A 146 14.65 28.68 6.04
C ILE A 146 14.97 29.69 7.16
N PRO A 147 15.34 30.93 6.83
CA PRO A 147 15.56 31.98 7.82
C PRO A 147 14.25 32.38 8.52
N ARG A 148 14.34 32.99 9.71
CA ARG A 148 13.17 33.60 10.32
C ARG A 148 12.70 34.78 9.47
N ILE A 149 11.38 34.93 9.37
CA ILE A 149 10.77 36.10 8.71
C ILE A 149 11.10 37.32 9.58
N GLU A 150 11.96 38.19 9.07
CA GLU A 150 12.23 39.51 9.67
C GLU A 150 11.46 40.57 8.90
N ASP A 151 10.79 41.45 9.65
CA ASP A 151 9.90 42.48 9.12
C ASP A 151 10.71 43.46 8.25
N GLY A 152 10.48 43.41 6.93
CA GLY A 152 11.18 44.24 5.94
C GLY A 152 12.06 43.49 4.92
N ASN A 153 12.33 42.19 5.08
CA ASN A 153 13.09 41.39 4.11
C ASN A 153 12.30 40.17 3.60
N ASN A 154 11.33 40.44 2.73
CA ASN A 154 10.37 39.45 2.21
C ASN A 154 10.97 38.39 1.29
N PHE A 155 12.27 38.44 0.98
CA PHE A 155 12.94 37.39 0.20
C PHE A 155 12.91 36.03 0.92
N GLY A 156 12.95 36.03 2.25
CA GLY A 156 12.78 34.81 3.04
C GLY A 156 11.41 34.17 2.89
N VAL A 157 10.36 34.98 2.68
CA VAL A 157 8.96 34.53 2.56
C VAL A 157 8.72 33.78 1.24
N SER A 158 9.29 34.26 0.13
CA SER A 158 9.19 33.58 -1.17
C SER A 158 9.97 32.26 -1.20
N ILE A 159 11.17 32.22 -0.62
CA ILE A 159 11.93 30.96 -0.42
C ILE A 159 11.15 29.99 0.47
N GLN A 160 10.50 30.49 1.52
CA GLN A 160 9.69 29.68 2.42
C GLN A 160 8.46 29.10 1.72
N ALA A 161 7.79 29.88 0.88
CA ALA A 161 6.67 29.39 0.05
C ALA A 161 7.12 28.29 -0.93
N VAL A 162 8.28 28.45 -1.59
CA VAL A 162 8.86 27.41 -2.46
C VAL A 162 9.21 26.16 -1.65
N SER A 163 9.77 26.33 -0.46
CA SER A 163 10.04 25.22 0.44
C SER A 163 8.76 24.51 0.89
N ASP A 164 7.70 25.26 1.20
CA ASP A 164 6.40 24.70 1.58
C ASP A 164 5.74 23.96 0.42
N GLN A 165 5.88 24.45 -0.81
CA GLN A 165 5.48 23.73 -2.01
C GLN A 165 6.28 22.44 -2.21
N PHE A 166 7.60 22.49 -2.03
CA PHE A 166 8.45 21.29 -2.06
C PHE A 166 8.05 20.28 -0.99
N LYS A 167 7.75 20.74 0.24
CA LYS A 167 7.23 19.90 1.33
C LYS A 167 5.92 19.23 0.93
N SER A 168 5.01 19.97 0.29
CA SER A 168 3.72 19.46 -0.17
C SER A 168 3.89 18.41 -1.26
N GLN A 169 4.75 18.66 -2.27
CA GLN A 169 5.06 17.71 -3.33
C GLN A 169 5.72 16.43 -2.82
N VAL A 170 6.73 16.57 -1.96
CA VAL A 170 7.38 15.42 -1.33
C VAL A 170 6.33 14.67 -0.51
N SER A 171 5.58 15.34 0.37
CA SER A 171 4.56 14.69 1.18
C SER A 171 3.53 13.94 0.33
N SER A 172 3.01 14.54 -0.75
CA SER A 172 2.10 13.87 -1.69
C SER A 172 2.73 12.60 -2.25
N SER A 173 3.95 12.70 -2.76
CA SER A 173 4.70 11.56 -3.35
C SER A 173 4.94 10.43 -2.33
N LEU A 174 5.17 10.78 -1.06
CA LEU A 174 5.31 9.81 0.03
C LEU A 174 3.97 9.16 0.41
N THR A 175 2.87 9.91 0.34
CA THR A 175 1.53 9.41 0.70
C THR A 175 1.06 8.40 -0.34
N ASP A 176 1.24 8.71 -1.63
CA ASP A 176 0.96 7.80 -2.75
C ASP A 176 1.79 6.50 -2.63
N SER A 177 3.05 6.65 -2.22
CA SER A 177 3.96 5.52 -1.97
C SER A 177 3.56 4.65 -0.76
N SER A 178 2.96 5.23 0.29
CA SER A 178 2.55 4.53 1.51
C SER A 178 1.27 3.69 1.33
N LEU A 179 0.39 4.10 0.41
CA LEU A 179 -0.82 3.36 0.05
C LEU A 179 -0.48 2.01 -0.60
N ILE A 180 0.60 1.96 -1.38
CA ILE A 180 1.11 0.72 -2.00
C ILE A 180 1.59 -0.28 -0.91
N GLY A 181 2.12 0.21 0.21
CA GLY A 181 2.63 -0.64 1.29
C GLY A 181 1.58 -1.24 2.21
N SER A 182 0.35 -0.69 2.23
CA SER A 182 -0.69 -1.05 3.21
C SER A 182 -1.69 -2.10 2.72
N SER A 183 -1.69 -2.45 1.43
CA SER A 183 -2.68 -3.36 0.84
C SER A 183 -2.44 -4.87 1.06
N HIS A 184 -1.48 -5.28 1.89
CA HIS A 184 -1.14 -6.71 2.10
C HIS A 184 -1.22 -7.21 3.55
N GLN A 185 -1.99 -6.56 4.41
CA GLN A 185 -2.43 -7.17 5.68
C GLN A 185 -3.95 -7.37 5.64
N HIS A 186 -4.42 -8.40 4.95
CA HIS A 186 -5.70 -9.07 5.23
C HIS A 186 -5.77 -10.42 4.52
#